data_AF-A0A9E5QTC2-F1
#
_entry.id   AF-A0A9E5QTC2-F1
#
_cell.length_a   1.000
_cell.length_b   1.000
_cell.length_c   1.000
_cell.angle_alpha   90.00
_cell.angle_beta   90.00
_cell.angle_gamma   90.00
#
_symmetry.space_group_name_H-M   'P 1'
#
loop_
_entity.id
_entity.type
_entity.pdbx_description
1 polymer ?
#
loop_
_entity_poly.entity_id
_entity_poly.type
_entity_poly.pdbx_seq_one_letter_code
_entity_poly.pdbx_strand_id
1 'polypeptide(L)'
;MEHKIYTEKPLRKPGFFQKVLGYKIKENALIELNNLLAARALMQLTIEDVHQIANRYKVNFQVDFDQELSEFYKTYLQSCLADKFYQMPSLKPYGILNFCSGSMIKKWK
;
A
#
# COMPACT_ATOMS: atom_id res chain seq x y z
N MET A 1 6.02 14.75 -12.52
CA MET A 1 4.55 14.78 -12.34
C MET A 1 4.27 14.05 -11.04
N GLU A 2 3.43 14.58 -10.15
CA GLU A 2 3.03 13.85 -8.94
C GLU A 2 2.22 12.61 -9.38
N HIS A 3 2.86 11.45 -9.42
CA HIS A 3 2.16 10.19 -9.57
C HIS A 3 1.42 9.92 -8.25
N LYS A 4 0.12 10.23 -8.21
CA LYS A 4 -0.74 9.87 -7.09
C LYS A 4 -0.99 8.36 -7.13
N ILE A 5 -0.08 7.61 -6.51
CA ILE A 5 -0.10 6.14 -6.41
C ILE A 5 -1.32 5.67 -5.62
N TYR A 6 -1.68 6.44 -4.58
CA TYR A 6 -2.81 6.17 -3.70
C TYR A 6 -3.81 7.33 -3.75
N THR A 7 -5.07 6.99 -3.48
CA THR A 7 -6.17 7.95 -3.36
C THR A 7 -6.74 7.90 -1.97
N GLU A 8 -7.12 9.06 -1.44
CA GLU A 8 -7.76 9.14 -0.12
C GLU A 8 -9.09 8.38 -0.12
N LYS A 9 -9.32 7.63 0.95
CA LYS A 9 -10.50 6.78 1.16
C LYS A 9 -11.20 7.18 2.45
N PRO A 10 -12.54 7.23 2.48
CA PRO A 10 -13.27 7.54 3.70
C PRO A 10 -13.12 6.42 4.73
N LEU A 11 -12.98 6.79 6.01
CA LEU A 11 -12.96 5.84 7.11
C LEU A 11 -14.32 5.14 7.25
N ARG A 12 -14.29 3.86 7.60
CA ARG A 12 -15.51 3.11 7.91
C ARG A 12 -16.07 3.63 9.23
N LYS A 13 -17.38 3.85 9.27
CA LYS A 13 -18.07 4.26 10.50
C LYS A 13 -18.44 3.01 11.31
N PRO A 14 -18.20 2.99 12.63
CA PRO A 14 -18.70 1.92 13.48
C PRO A 14 -20.22 1.90 13.45
N GLY A 15 -20.80 0.70 13.47
CA GLY A 15 -22.24 0.54 13.64
C GLY A 15 -22.72 1.11 14.98
N PHE A 16 -24.02 1.41 15.08
CA PHE A 16 -24.61 2.05 16.27
C PHE A 16 -24.23 1.36 17.59
N PHE A 17 -24.25 0.02 17.64
CA PHE A 17 -23.87 -0.75 18.84
C PHE A 17 -22.34 -0.80 19.07
N GLN A 18 -21.53 -0.84 18.01
CA GLN A 18 -20.06 -0.84 18.12
C GLN A 18 -19.52 0.50 18.65
N LYS A 19 -20.20 1.60 18.32
CA LYS A 19 -19.89 2.94 18.81
C LYS A 19 -20.06 3.07 20.32
N VAL A 20 -21.08 2.40 20.89
CA VAL A 20 -21.37 2.39 22.33
C VAL A 20 -20.37 1.52 23.10
N LEU A 21 -19.86 0.45 22.48
CA LEU A 21 -18.87 -0.46 23.07
C LEU A 21 -17.42 -0.03 22.86
N GLY A 22 -17.17 1.14 22.24
CA GLY A 22 -15.81 1.66 22.00
C GLY A 22 -14.96 0.79 21.07
N TYR A 23 -15.59 -0.06 20.25
CA TYR A 23 -14.90 -0.93 19.31
C TYR A 23 -14.28 -0.10 18.19
N LYS A 24 -12.96 -0.24 18.03
CA LYS A 24 -12.22 0.35 16.91
C LYS A 24 -12.23 -0.62 15.74
N ILE A 25 -12.62 -0.15 14.56
CA ILE A 25 -12.56 -0.94 13.33
C ILE A 25 -11.09 -1.07 12.95
N LYS A 26 -10.51 -2.26 13.05
CA LYS A 26 -9.09 -2.48 12.77
C LYS A 26 -8.74 -2.12 11.33
N GLU A 27 -9.63 -2.39 10.38
CA GLU A 27 -9.46 -2.10 8.96
C GLU A 27 -9.33 -0.61 8.66
N ASN A 28 -9.79 0.27 9.57
CA ASN A 28 -9.54 1.71 9.43
C ASN A 28 -8.05 2.06 9.58
N ALA A 29 -7.24 1.21 10.23
CA ALA A 29 -5.79 1.40 10.28
C ALA A 29 -5.18 1.33 8.88
N LEU A 30 -5.63 0.39 8.04
CA LEU A 30 -5.19 0.28 6.65
C LEU A 30 -5.67 1.46 5.79
N ILE A 31 -6.88 1.95 6.05
CA ILE A 31 -7.41 3.13 5.35
C ILE A 31 -6.62 4.38 5.72
N GLU A 32 -6.32 4.58 7.01
CA GLU A 32 -5.47 5.69 7.45
C GLU A 32 -4.05 5.59 6.87
N LEU A 33 -3.47 4.39 6.83
CA LEU A 33 -2.16 4.17 6.21
C LEU A 33 -2.18 4.51 4.71
N ASN A 34 -3.20 4.04 3.97
CA ASN A 34 -3.41 4.39 2.56
C ASN A 34 -3.51 5.91 2.38
N ASN A 35 -4.26 6.59 3.23
CA ASN A 35 -4.47 8.04 3.13
C ASN A 35 -3.19 8.81 3.46
N LEU A 36 -2.40 8.33 4.43
CA LEU A 36 -1.09 8.87 4.74
C LEU A 36 -0.16 8.77 3.52
N LEU A 37 -0.17 7.63 2.82
CA LEU A 37 0.57 7.40 1.59
C LEU A 37 0.02 8.20 0.38
N ALA A 38 -1.27 8.55 0.38
CA ALA A 38 -1.89 9.37 -0.66
C ALA A 38 -1.55 10.86 -0.49
N ALA A 39 -1.44 11.32 0.76
CA ALA A 39 -1.19 12.71 1.10
C ALA A 39 0.30 13.09 1.07
N ARG A 40 1.20 12.12 1.26
CA ARG A 40 2.65 12.36 1.37
C ARG A 40 3.45 11.33 0.60
N ALA A 41 4.57 11.76 0.01
CA ALA A 41 5.53 10.85 -0.57
C ALA A 41 6.15 9.95 0.52
N LEU A 42 6.40 8.67 0.22
CA LEU A 42 6.97 7.70 1.16
C LEU A 42 8.29 8.16 1.80
N MET A 43 9.11 8.92 1.06
CA MET A 43 10.37 9.49 1.58
C MET A 43 10.18 10.52 2.70
N GLN A 44 8.97 11.07 2.84
CA GLN A 44 8.62 12.04 3.88
C GLN A 44 7.89 11.38 5.06
N LEU A 45 7.58 10.07 4.96
CA LEU A 45 6.93 9.33 6.03
C LEU A 45 7.96 8.82 7.01
N THR A 46 7.68 9.04 8.29
CA THR A 46 8.49 8.50 9.38
C THR A 46 7.88 7.21 9.91
N ILE A 47 8.73 6.39 10.55
CA ILE A 47 8.29 5.21 11.29
C ILE A 47 7.26 5.63 12.36
N GLU A 48 7.47 6.79 13.00
CA GLU A 48 6.57 7.33 14.02
C GLU A 48 5.14 7.57 13.51
N ASP A 49 4.99 8.08 12.28
CA ASP A 49 3.66 8.30 11.66
C ASP A 49 2.87 6.99 11.59
N VAL A 50 3.53 5.89 11.20
CA VAL A 50 2.92 4.56 11.10
C VAL A 50 2.62 3.98 12.50
N HIS A 51 3.54 4.17 13.46
CA HIS A 51 3.32 3.75 14.85
C HIS A 51 2.14 4.46 15.50
N GLN A 52 1.91 5.74 15.21
CA GLN A 52 0.75 6.46 15.73
C GLN A 52 -0.57 5.84 15.27
N ILE A 53 -0.65 5.41 13.99
CA ILE A 53 -1.81 4.71 13.45
C ILE A 53 -1.96 3.33 14.13
N ALA A 54 -0.87 2.57 14.22
CA ALA A 54 -0.86 1.25 14.85
C ALA A 54 -1.37 1.31 16.31
N ASN A 55 -0.86 2.26 17.09
CA ASN A 55 -1.25 2.49 18.48
C ASN A 55 -2.71 2.94 18.60
N ARG A 56 -3.18 3.80 17.69
CA ARG A 56 -4.58 4.26 17.66
C ARG A 56 -5.54 3.08 17.53
N TYR A 57 -5.27 2.13 16.65
CA TYR A 57 -6.15 0.98 16.40
C TYR A 57 -5.80 -0.25 17.23
N LYS A 58 -4.72 -0.20 18.03
CA LYS A 58 -4.17 -1.33 18.80
C LYS A 58 -3.91 -2.55 17.89
N VAL A 59 -3.27 -2.29 16.76
CA VAL A 59 -2.90 -3.31 15.76
C VAL A 59 -1.39 -3.36 15.62
N ASN A 60 -0.87 -4.53 15.27
CA ASN A 60 0.47 -4.70 14.75
C ASN A 60 0.35 -4.93 13.25
N PHE A 61 0.70 -3.93 12.44
CA PHE A 61 0.59 -4.01 10.98
C PHE A 61 1.24 -5.27 10.40
N GLN A 62 2.44 -5.64 10.86
CA GLN A 62 3.18 -6.78 10.32
C GLN A 62 2.54 -8.14 10.66
N VAL A 63 1.73 -8.21 11.72
CA VAL A 63 1.07 -9.45 12.15
C VAL A 63 -0.38 -9.49 11.71
N ASP A 64 -1.11 -8.38 11.88
CA ASP A 64 -2.53 -8.26 11.59
C ASP A 64 -2.81 -8.04 10.09
N PHE A 65 -1.85 -7.50 9.32
CA PHE A 65 -2.05 -7.03 7.94
C PHE A 65 -0.85 -7.22 7.00
N ASP A 66 -0.09 -8.31 7.17
CA ASP A 66 1.12 -8.60 6.38
C ASP A 66 0.85 -8.59 4.86
N GLN A 67 -0.26 -9.19 4.44
CA GLN A 67 -0.63 -9.28 3.04
C GLN A 67 -0.92 -7.90 2.44
N GLU A 68 -1.71 -7.08 3.11
CA GLU A 68 -2.09 -5.74 2.64
C GLU A 68 -0.90 -4.79 2.61
N LEU A 69 0.03 -4.90 3.58
CA LEU A 69 1.30 -4.17 3.54
C LEU A 69 2.16 -4.57 2.35
N SER A 70 2.26 -5.87 2.07
CA SER A 70 3.00 -6.37 0.91
C SER A 70 2.41 -5.84 -0.39
N GLU A 71 1.08 -5.77 -0.49
CA GLU A 71 0.39 -5.16 -1.63
C GLU A 71 0.70 -3.66 -1.74
N PHE A 72 0.64 -2.90 -0.64
CA PHE A 72 1.04 -1.48 -0.64
C PHE A 72 2.47 -1.32 -1.17
N TYR A 73 3.42 -2.07 -0.63
CA TYR A 73 4.82 -1.99 -1.03
C TYR A 73 5.02 -2.34 -2.51
N LYS A 74 4.36 -3.39 -3.00
CA LYS A 74 4.40 -3.80 -4.40
C LYS A 74 3.86 -2.72 -5.32
N THR A 75 2.70 -2.13 -5.02
CA THR A 75 2.11 -1.04 -5.81
C THR A 75 3.04 0.16 -5.88
N TYR A 76 3.68 0.52 -4.76
CA TYR A 76 4.66 1.60 -4.74
C TYR A 76 5.88 1.31 -5.64
N LEU A 77 6.49 0.13 -5.49
CA LEU A 77 7.63 -0.27 -6.31
C LEU A 77 7.31 -0.27 -7.80
N GLN A 78 6.11 -0.74 -8.17
CA GLN A 78 5.64 -0.71 -9.55
C GLN A 78 5.56 0.71 -10.10
N SER A 79 5.07 1.67 -9.30
CA SER A 79 5.06 3.08 -9.70
C SER A 79 6.47 3.65 -9.84
N CYS A 80 7.37 3.37 -8.90
CA CYS A 80 8.75 3.84 -9.00
C CYS A 80 9.47 3.28 -10.24
N LEU A 81 9.20 2.03 -10.60
CA LEU A 81 9.73 1.42 -11.81
C LEU A 81 9.14 2.07 -13.05
N ALA A 82 7.81 2.23 -13.11
CA ALA A 82 7.15 2.89 -14.24
C ALA A 82 7.71 4.31 -14.48
N ASP A 83 7.85 5.11 -13.43
CA ASP A 83 8.40 6.48 -13.52
C ASP A 83 9.84 6.50 -14.02
N LYS A 84 10.68 5.54 -13.58
CA LYS A 84 12.05 5.39 -14.08
C LYS A 84 12.10 4.99 -15.55
N PHE A 85 11.15 4.18 -16.03
CA PHE A 85 11.04 3.83 -17.46
C PHE A 85 10.61 5.04 -18.31
N TYR A 86 9.80 5.96 -17.80
CA TYR A 86 9.37 7.16 -18.53
C TYR A 86 10.47 8.23 -18.70
N GLN A 87 11.54 8.22 -17.89
CA GLN A 87 12.67 9.14 -18.05
C GLN A 87 13.68 8.72 -19.14
N MET A 88 13.52 7.53 -19.72
CA MET A 88 14.24 7.11 -20.93
C MET A 88 13.30 7.18 -22.14
N PRO A 89 13.39 8.20 -23.01
CA PRO A 89 12.44 8.37 -24.12
C PRO A 89 12.58 7.33 -25.26
N SER A 90 13.27 6.20 -25.07
CA SER A 90 13.60 5.29 -26.17
C SER A 90 13.60 3.79 -25.84
N LEU A 91 12.85 3.32 -24.84
CA LEU A 91 12.71 1.87 -24.64
C LEU A 91 11.24 1.45 -24.71
N LYS A 92 10.87 0.90 -25.87
CA LYS A 92 9.62 0.18 -26.07
C LYS A 92 9.48 -0.90 -24.98
N PRO A 93 8.31 -1.08 -24.36
CA PRO A 93 8.13 -2.02 -23.25
C PRO A 93 7.99 -3.46 -23.80
N TYR A 94 9.10 -4.04 -24.26
CA TYR A 94 9.17 -5.45 -24.61
C TYR A 94 10.42 -6.05 -23.96
N GLY A 95 10.28 -6.57 -22.74
CA GLY A 95 11.37 -7.31 -22.10
C GLY A 95 11.07 -7.77 -20.68
N ILE A 96 10.75 -6.83 -19.79
CA ILE A 96 10.72 -7.12 -18.34
C ILE A 96 9.44 -7.84 -17.91
N LEU A 97 8.30 -7.60 -18.58
CA LEU A 97 7.04 -8.33 -18.32
C LEU A 97 7.08 -9.80 -18.76
N ASN A 98 8.01 -10.20 -19.65
CA ASN A 98 8.23 -11.61 -19.99
C ASN A 98 9.13 -12.34 -18.99
N PHE A 99 9.92 -11.61 -18.20
CA PHE A 99 10.79 -12.23 -17.18
C PHE A 99 9.98 -12.65 -15.95
N CYS A 100 8.99 -11.85 -15.53
CA CYS A 100 8.16 -12.18 -14.37
C CYS A 100 7.04 -13.19 -14.66
N SER A 101 6.59 -13.32 -15.91
CA SER A 101 5.60 -14.34 -16.32
C SER A 101 6.25 -15.70 -16.65
N GLY A 102 7.55 -15.72 -17.00
CA GLY A 102 8.29 -16.93 -17.36
C GLY A 102 8.66 -17.86 -16.19
N SER A 103 8.59 -17.41 -14.94
CA SER A 103 8.98 -18.22 -13.78
C SER A 103 7.85 -19.07 -13.17
N MET A 104 6.60 -18.95 -13.64
CA MET A 104 5.47 -19.77 -13.15
C MET A 104 5.05 -20.93 -14.06
N ILE A 105 5.67 -21.12 -15.23
CA ILE A 105 5.27 -22.20 -16.18
C ILE A 105 6.25 -23.40 -16.19
N LYS A 106 7.44 -23.30 -15.58
CA LYS A 106 8.38 -24.44 -15.46
C LYS A 106 8.34 -25.10 -14.08
N LYS A 107 7.17 -25.59 -13.69
CA LYS A 107 7.07 -26.58 -12.59
C LYS A 107 5.90 -27.56 -12.78
N TRP A 108 5.69 -28.01 -14.01
CA TRP A 108 4.90 -29.20 -14.32
C TRP A 108 5.53 -29.92 -15.50
N LYS A 109 6.57 -30.71 -15.21
CA LYS A 109 6.95 -31.92 -15.92
C LYS A 109 7.61 -32.86 -14.93
#